data_AF-A0A6A6EPR8-F1
#
_entry.id   AF-A0A6A6EPR8-F1
#
_cell.length_a   1.000
_cell.length_b   1.000
_cell.length_c   1.000
_cell.angle_alpha   90.00
_cell.angle_beta   90.00
_cell.angle_gamma   90.00
#
_symmetry.space_group_name_H-M   'P 1'
#
loop_
_entity.id
_entity.type
_entity.pdbx_description
1 polymer ?
#
loop_
_entity_poly.entity_id
_entity_poly.type
_entity_poly.pdbx_seq_one_letter_code
_entity_poly.pdbx_strand_id
1 'polypeptide(L)'
;MHCVWTGELIFLKPLPACICLYAFWEHLFDSSNEVIDPEDRERLVATLLGFLRTYTNLIQHRSDFFVARKHVLLSSFDHTTFQFFSHFIMAFDALLDSAISSRWRFGELPLEHLNFYSAVSLHK
;
A
#
# COMPACT_ATOMS: atom_id res chain seq x y z
N MET A 1 -5.52 6.88 -0.70
CA MET A 1 -4.90 6.53 0.61
C MET A 1 -5.77 5.47 1.27
N HIS A 2 -5.20 4.51 2.01
CA HIS A 2 -5.96 3.59 2.86
C HIS A 2 -5.37 3.61 4.27
N CYS A 3 -6.00 4.42 5.11
CA CYS A 3 -5.70 4.53 6.53
C CYS A 3 -7.00 4.21 7.28
N VAL A 4 -6.90 3.55 8.43
CA VAL A 4 -8.04 3.35 9.32
C VAL A 4 -7.78 4.12 10.60
N TRP A 5 -8.78 4.84 11.11
CA TRP A 5 -8.59 5.65 12.32
C TRP A 5 -9.74 5.50 13.33
N THR A 6 -9.44 5.75 14.59
CA THR A 6 -10.41 5.81 15.69
C THR A 6 -9.93 6.78 16.76
N GLY A 7 -10.73 7.78 17.11
CA GLY A 7 -10.31 8.87 17.99
C GLY A 7 -9.01 9.52 17.50
N GLU A 8 -7.95 9.38 18.30
CA GLU A 8 -6.60 9.90 18.01
C GLU A 8 -5.63 8.85 17.42
N LEU A 9 -6.10 7.62 17.18
CA LEU A 9 -5.28 6.53 16.69
C LEU A 9 -5.45 6.35 15.18
N ILE A 10 -4.31 6.29 14.48
CA ILE A 10 -4.21 6.01 13.06
C ILE A 10 -3.51 4.66 12.89
N PHE A 11 -4.18 3.73 12.22
CA PHE A 11 -3.67 2.41 11.87
C PHE A 11 -3.18 2.43 10.42
N LEU A 12 -1.86 2.27 10.28
CA LEU A 12 -1.18 2.15 8.99
C LEU A 12 -0.57 0.75 8.90
N LYS A 13 -0.74 0.11 7.74
CA LYS A 13 -0.08 -1.17 7.47
C LYS A 13 1.37 -0.91 7.07
N PRO A 14 2.35 -1.69 7.57
CA PRO A 14 3.74 -1.58 7.13
C PRO A 14 3.89 -1.96 5.67
N LEU A 15 4.91 -1.41 5.00
CA LEU A 15 5.20 -1.68 3.60
C LEU A 15 5.69 -3.12 3.43
N PRO A 16 4.94 -4.01 2.75
CA PRO A 16 5.35 -5.39 2.60
C PRO A 16 6.67 -5.50 1.84
N ALA A 17 7.58 -6.32 2.38
CA ALA A 17 8.91 -6.48 1.81
C ALA A 17 8.89 -7.03 0.39
N CYS A 18 7.97 -7.93 0.07
CA CYS A 18 7.85 -8.52 -1.26
C CYS A 18 7.63 -7.45 -2.35
N ILE A 19 6.87 -6.40 -2.08
CA ILE A 19 6.58 -5.32 -3.04
C ILE A 19 7.85 -4.52 -3.38
N CYS A 20 8.84 -4.53 -2.49
CA CYS A 20 10.12 -3.86 -2.69
C CYS A 20 11.14 -4.72 -3.47
N LEU A 21 10.82 -5.99 -3.74
CA LEU A 21 11.71 -6.92 -4.42
C LEU A 21 11.38 -7.00 -5.91
N TYR A 22 12.39 -6.81 -6.76
CA TYR A 22 12.23 -6.93 -8.21
C TYR A 22 11.73 -8.31 -8.64
N ALA A 23 12.28 -9.39 -8.06
CA ALA A 23 11.90 -10.77 -8.38
C ALA A 23 10.41 -11.07 -8.11
N PHE A 24 9.79 -10.39 -7.15
CA PHE A 24 8.36 -10.53 -6.89
C PHE A 24 7.54 -9.98 -8.06
N TRP A 25 7.92 -8.82 -8.60
CA TRP A 25 7.25 -8.24 -9.76
C TRP A 25 7.49 -9.05 -11.03
N GLU A 26 8.70 -9.57 -11.25
CA GLU A 26 8.94 -10.49 -12.38
C GLU A 26 8.02 -11.71 -12.31
N HIS A 27 7.93 -12.36 -11.15
CA HIS A 27 7.05 -13.51 -10.96
C HIS A 27 5.57 -13.17 -11.15
N LEU A 28 5.15 -11.98 -10.72
CA LEU A 28 3.77 -11.51 -10.88
C LEU A 28 3.43 -11.18 -12.33
N PHE A 29 4.36 -10.61 -13.09
CA PHE A 29 4.16 -10.23 -14.49
C PHE A 29 4.47 -11.36 -15.49
N ASP A 30 5.06 -12.46 -15.05
CA ASP A 30 5.34 -13.62 -15.89
C ASP A 30 4.05 -14.27 -16.41
N SER A 31 3.74 -14.07 -17.69
CA SER A 31 2.55 -14.60 -18.34
C SER A 31 2.56 -16.13 -18.47
N SER A 32 3.72 -16.78 -18.30
CA SER A 32 3.82 -18.24 -18.28
C SER A 32 3.46 -18.85 -16.92
N ASN A 33 3.29 -18.02 -15.89
CA ASN A 33 2.91 -18.47 -14.55
C ASN A 33 1.40 -18.77 -14.49
N GLU A 34 1.02 -20.03 -14.71
CA GLU A 34 -0.37 -20.49 -14.66
C GLU A 34 -0.96 -20.60 -13.24
N VAL A 35 -0.15 -20.40 -12.20
CA VAL A 35 -0.61 -20.48 -10.79
C VAL A 35 -1.58 -19.34 -10.44
N ILE A 36 -1.43 -18.19 -11.10
CA ILE A 36 -2.21 -16.98 -10.83
C ILE A 36 -3.13 -16.72 -12.01
N ASP A 37 -4.44 -16.79 -11.75
CA ASP A 37 -5.46 -16.42 -12.72
C ASP A 37 -5.22 -15.00 -13.27
N PRO A 38 -5.38 -14.76 -14.58
CA PRO A 38 -5.14 -13.45 -15.18
C PRO A 38 -5.95 -12.32 -14.53
N GLU A 39 -7.22 -12.54 -14.16
CA GLU A 39 -8.03 -11.49 -13.53
C GLU A 39 -7.53 -11.18 -12.11
N ASP A 40 -7.19 -12.22 -11.35
CA ASP A 40 -6.66 -12.04 -9.99
C ASP A 40 -5.30 -11.36 -9.99
N ARG A 41 -4.48 -11.61 -11.03
CA ARG A 41 -3.22 -10.91 -11.26
C ARG A 41 -3.43 -9.42 -11.48
N GLU A 42 -4.36 -9.04 -12.37
CA GLU A 42 -4.68 -7.63 -12.60
C GLU A 42 -5.21 -6.95 -11.34
N ARG A 43 -6.12 -7.61 -10.60
CA ARG A 43 -6.64 -7.12 -9.31
C ARG A 43 -5.53 -6.94 -8.28
N LEU A 44 -4.60 -7.89 -8.21
CA LEU A 44 -3.46 -7.84 -7.30
C LEU A 44 -2.54 -6.68 -7.66
N VAL A 45 -2.13 -6.55 -8.92
CA VAL A 45 -1.31 -5.43 -9.41
C VAL A 45 -1.96 -4.09 -9.07
N ALA A 46 -3.24 -3.91 -9.43
CA ALA A 46 -3.99 -2.68 -9.12
C ALA A 46 -4.08 -2.40 -7.62
N THR A 47 -4.10 -3.45 -6.80
CA THR A 47 -4.10 -3.33 -5.33
C THR A 47 -2.74 -2.88 -4.81
N LEU A 48 -1.65 -3.47 -5.29
CA LEU A 48 -0.29 -3.15 -4.86
C LEU A 48 0.13 -1.75 -5.29
N LEU A 49 -0.23 -1.34 -6.50
CA LEU A 49 0.00 0.01 -7.01
C LEU A 49 -0.71 1.07 -6.16
N GLY A 50 -1.98 0.82 -5.80
CA GLY A 50 -2.72 1.73 -4.91
C GLY A 50 -2.15 1.81 -3.49
N PHE A 51 -1.55 0.72 -3.01
CA PHE A 51 -0.83 0.71 -1.74
C PHE A 51 0.46 1.53 -1.81
N LEU A 52 1.27 1.38 -2.87
CA LEU A 52 2.48 2.17 -3.08
C LEU A 52 2.18 3.67 -3.24
N ARG A 53 1.11 4.03 -3.97
CA ARG A 53 0.61 5.41 -4.05
C ARG A 53 0.13 5.94 -2.69
N THR A 54 -0.27 5.09 -1.75
CA THR A 54 -0.57 5.56 -0.39
C THR A 54 0.71 6.03 0.30
N TYR A 55 1.83 5.33 0.10
CA TYR A 55 3.12 5.70 0.66
C TYR A 55 3.76 6.92 0.01
N THR A 56 3.49 7.21 -1.27
CA THR A 56 3.90 8.50 -1.88
C THR A 56 3.25 9.68 -1.16
N ASN A 57 1.96 9.55 -0.84
CA ASN A 57 1.20 10.61 -0.17
C ASN A 57 1.53 10.72 1.32
N LEU A 58 1.85 9.59 1.99
CA LEU A 58 2.16 9.53 3.41
C LEU A 58 3.56 10.08 3.73
N ILE A 59 4.53 9.91 2.82
CA ILE A 59 5.94 10.23 3.06
C ILE A 59 6.40 11.23 2.01
N GLN A 60 6.17 12.51 2.28
CA GLN A 60 6.53 13.61 1.38
C GLN A 60 7.81 14.31 1.82
N HIS A 61 8.05 14.33 3.13
CA HIS A 61 9.19 15.00 3.74
C HIS A 61 10.11 14.02 4.48
N ARG A 62 11.32 14.51 4.73
CA ARG A 62 12.34 13.74 5.45
C ARG A 62 11.92 13.40 6.88
N SER A 63 11.15 14.27 7.52
CA SER A 63 10.53 14.03 8.83
C SER A 63 9.63 12.80 8.80
N ASP A 64 8.78 12.70 7.79
CA ASP A 64 7.79 11.64 7.64
C ASP A 64 8.49 10.29 7.46
N PHE A 65 9.56 10.27 6.68
CA PHE A 65 10.41 9.09 6.52
C PHE A 65 11.00 8.60 7.84
N PHE A 66 11.49 9.50 8.69
CA PHE A 66 12.01 9.12 10.01
C PHE A 66 10.90 8.64 10.95
N VAL A 67 9.72 9.26 10.93
CA VAL A 67 8.56 8.80 11.71
C VAL A 67 8.11 7.41 11.24
N ALA A 68 7.98 7.20 9.93
CA ALA A 68 7.59 5.92 9.35
C ALA A 68 8.58 4.81 9.73
N ARG A 69 9.89 5.08 9.71
CA ARG A 69 10.92 4.14 10.19
C ARG A 69 10.81 3.86 11.69
N LYS A 70 10.61 4.89 12.51
CA LYS A 70 10.43 4.73 13.97
C LYS A 70 9.25 3.81 14.30
N HIS A 71 8.19 3.85 13.50
CA HIS A 71 7.01 3.00 13.63
C HIS A 71 7.07 1.69 12.80
N VAL A 72 8.25 1.34 12.28
CA VAL A 72 8.49 0.07 11.55
C VAL A 72 7.58 -0.07 10.30
N LEU A 73 7.19 1.05 9.70
CA LEU A 73 6.38 1.07 8.47
C LEU A 73 7.21 0.80 7.22
N LEU A 74 8.54 0.86 7.31
CA LEU A 74 9.48 0.77 6.19
C LEU A 74 10.61 -0.24 6.46
N SER A 75 10.30 -1.43 6.99
CA SER A 75 11.32 -2.41 7.39
C SER A 75 12.32 -2.77 6.27
N SER A 76 11.88 -2.80 5.00
CA SER A 76 12.77 -3.04 3.86
C SER A 76 13.77 -1.92 3.58
N PHE A 77 13.61 -0.76 4.23
CA PHE A 77 14.37 0.47 4.03
C PHE A 77 15.16 0.88 5.29
N ASP A 78 15.31 0.00 6.28
CA ASP A 78 15.96 0.30 7.57
C ASP A 78 17.41 0.78 7.46
N HIS A 79 18.12 0.40 6.40
CA HIS A 79 19.50 0.86 6.17
C HIS A 79 19.63 1.79 4.96
N THR A 80 18.51 2.34 4.48
CA THR A 80 18.48 3.21 3.30
C THR A 80 18.34 4.68 3.69
N THR A 81 18.71 5.56 2.75
CA THR A 81 18.54 7.01 2.91
C THR A 81 17.17 7.44 2.39
N PHE A 82 16.70 8.58 2.88
CA PHE A 82 15.49 9.22 2.34
C PHE A 82 15.56 9.43 0.83
N GLN A 83 16.73 9.77 0.28
CA GLN A 83 16.92 9.98 -1.15
C GLN A 83 16.66 8.70 -1.97
N PHE A 84 17.16 7.55 -1.51
CA PHE A 84 16.90 6.27 -2.18
C PHE A 84 15.41 5.91 -2.11
N PHE A 85 14.79 6.06 -0.94
CA PHE A 85 13.36 5.82 -0.79
C PHE A 85 12.53 6.76 -1.66
N SER A 86 12.86 8.05 -1.69
CA SER A 86 12.18 9.05 -2.51
C SER A 86 12.26 8.68 -3.99
N HIS A 87 13.44 8.32 -4.49
CA HIS A 87 13.61 7.90 -5.87
C HIS A 87 12.78 6.65 -6.21
N PHE A 88 12.75 5.68 -5.30
CA PHE A 88 11.91 4.49 -5.45
C PHE A 88 10.42 4.83 -5.49
N ILE A 89 9.93 5.61 -4.53
CA ILE A 89 8.50 5.81 -4.34
C ILE A 89 7.90 6.78 -5.36
N MET A 90 8.67 7.77 -5.85
CA MET A 90 8.21 8.74 -6.85
C MET A 90 7.75 8.11 -8.16
N ALA A 91 8.21 6.90 -8.49
CA ALA A 91 7.72 6.15 -9.65
C ALA A 91 6.21 5.89 -9.61
N PHE A 92 5.58 5.96 -8.44
CA PHE A 92 4.17 5.66 -8.21
C PHE A 92 3.30 6.91 -8.00
N ASP A 93 3.89 8.11 -8.08
CA ASP A 93 3.17 9.37 -7.81
C ASP A 93 2.19 9.73 -8.93
N ALA A 94 2.62 9.57 -10.19
CA ALA A 94 1.83 9.88 -11.38
C ALA A 94 0.86 8.77 -11.81
N LEU A 95 0.56 7.81 -10.94
CA LEU A 95 -0.36 6.72 -11.26
C LEU A 95 -1.80 7.24 -11.44
N LEU A 96 -2.39 6.94 -12.60
CA LEU A 96 -3.78 7.23 -12.90
C LEU A 96 -4.73 6.46 -11.97
N ASP A 97 -5.87 7.07 -11.64
CA ASP A 97 -6.92 6.45 -10.83
C ASP A 97 -7.48 5.15 -11.45
N SER A 98 -7.38 5.00 -12.77
CA SER A 98 -7.77 3.78 -13.49
C SER A 98 -6.81 2.60 -13.30
N ALA A 99 -5.56 2.87 -12.92
CA ALA A 99 -4.54 1.84 -12.71
C ALA A 99 -4.55 1.26 -11.28
N ILE A 100 -5.33 1.86 -10.37
CA ILE A 100 -5.42 1.46 -8.97
C ILE A 100 -6.79 0.87 -8.67
N SER A 101 -6.83 -0.08 -7.75
CA SER A 101 -8.10 -0.62 -7.27
C SER A 101 -8.94 0.49 -6.63
N SER A 102 -10.26 0.48 -6.88
CA SER A 102 -11.20 1.46 -6.35
C SER A 102 -11.14 1.60 -4.83
N ARG A 103 -10.75 0.54 -4.12
CA ARG A 103 -10.56 0.54 -2.66
C ARG A 103 -9.60 1.63 -2.15
N TRP A 104 -8.64 2.07 -2.97
CA TRP A 104 -7.63 3.05 -2.57
C TRP A 104 -8.08 4.50 -2.75
N ARG A 105 -9.29 4.70 -3.28
CA ARG A 105 -9.91 6.01 -3.54
C ARG A 105 -10.70 6.55 -2.34
N PHE A 106 -11.03 5.70 -1.37
CA PHE A 106 -11.87 6.07 -0.23
C PHE A 106 -11.14 6.84 0.89
N GLY A 107 -9.82 7.00 0.81
CA GLY A 107 -9.06 7.80 1.74
C GLY A 107 -8.99 7.20 3.15
N GLU A 108 -9.32 8.01 4.14
CA GLU A 108 -9.29 7.64 5.55
C GLU A 108 -10.63 7.05 5.98
N LEU A 109 -10.60 5.81 6.49
CA LEU A 109 -11.80 5.07 6.87
C LEU A 109 -11.96 5.08 8.40
N PRO A 110 -13.10 5.54 8.93
CA PRO A 110 -13.37 5.44 10.36
C PRO A 110 -13.56 3.97 10.76
N LEU A 111 -12.83 3.52 11.77
CA LEU A 111 -12.89 2.14 12.26
C LEU A 111 -14.27 1.77 12.80
N GLU A 112 -14.99 2.72 13.39
CA GLU A 112 -16.34 2.52 13.91
C GLU A 112 -17.32 2.08 12.81
N HIS A 113 -17.26 2.75 11.65
CA HIS A 113 -18.06 2.36 10.49
C HIS A 113 -17.65 0.97 9.97
N LEU A 114 -16.34 0.70 9.88
CA LEU A 114 -15.86 -0.61 9.46
C LEU A 114 -16.33 -1.73 10.40
N ASN A 115 -16.28 -1.52 11.72
CA ASN A 115 -16.75 -2.48 12.72
C ASN A 115 -18.26 -2.71 12.63
N PHE A 116 -19.04 -1.64 12.40
CA PHE A 116 -20.48 -1.77 12.20
C PHE A 116 -20.81 -2.63 10.97
N TYR A 117 -20.21 -2.31 9.81
CA TYR A 117 -20.48 -3.06 8.58
C TYR A 117 -19.90 -4.47 8.61
N SER A 118 -18.78 -4.70 9.29
CA SER A 118 -18.23 -6.04 9.46
C SER A 118 -19.15 -6.91 10.32
N ALA A 119 -19.73 -6.37 11.40
CA ALA A 119 -20.73 -7.09 12.19
C ALA A 119 -21.96 -7.46 11.35
N VAL A 120 -22.50 -6.53 10.54
CA VAL A 120 -23.66 -6.80 9.68
C VAL A 120 -23.35 -7.84 8.59
N SER A 121 -22.15 -7.82 8.03
CA SER A 121 -21.78 -8.65 6.88
C SER A 121 -21.26 -10.04 7.28
N LEU A 122 -20.60 -10.16 8.44
CA LEU A 122 -20.01 -11.41 8.95
C LEU A 122 -20.97 -12.24 9.82
N HIS A 123 -22.13 -11.69 10.21
CA HIS A 123 -23.22 -12.44 10.84
C HIS A 123 -24.21 -13.03 9.82
N LYS A 124 -23.78 -13.20 8.56
CA LYS A 124 -24.41 -14.05 7.54
C LYS A 124 -23.55 -15.28 7.33
#